data_AF-N9NVT0-F1
#
_entry.id   AF-N9NVT0-F1
#
_cell.length_a   1.000
_cell.length_b   1.000
_cell.length_c   1.000
_cell.angle_alpha   90.00
_cell.angle_beta   90.00
_cell.angle_gamma   90.00
#
_symmetry.space_group_name_H-M   'P 1'
#
loop_
_entity.id
_entity.type
_entity.pdbx_description
1 polymer ?
#
loop_
_entity_poly.entity_id
_entity_poly.type
_entity_poly.pdbx_seq_one_letter_code
_entity_poly.pdbx_strand_id
1 'polypeptide(L)'
;MGCSFSAHAQLMFSQYIDGTSNKKGLEIYNPDSLTVNLADYEIQQFTNGSTTKSATFQLKGSLASKAKYIIGRTELQAVMMWV
;
A
#
# COMPACT_ATOMS: atom_id res chain seq x y z
N MET A 1 -7.20 25.24 23.62
CA MET A 1 -8.28 24.64 22.83
C MET A 1 -7.68 24.11 21.53
N GLY A 2 -7.47 22.80 21.42
CA GLY A 2 -6.92 22.21 20.19
C GLY A 2 -8.06 21.81 19.28
N CYS A 3 -8.12 22.37 18.08
CA CYS A 3 -9.04 21.90 17.04
C CYS A 3 -8.45 20.62 16.44
N SER A 4 -9.14 19.49 16.55
CA SER A 4 -8.83 18.28 15.80
C SER A 4 -9.79 18.19 14.61
N PHE A 5 -9.25 18.05 13.40
CA PHE A 5 -10.02 17.81 12.19
C PHE A 5 -9.94 16.33 11.84
N SER A 6 -11.07 15.73 11.46
CA SER A 6 -11.08 14.37 10.94
C SER A 6 -10.48 14.38 9.53
N ALA A 7 -9.35 13.70 9.35
CA ALA A 7 -8.82 13.38 8.05
C ALA A 7 -9.34 11.99 7.64
N HIS A 8 -9.91 11.90 6.45
CA HIS A 8 -10.39 10.64 5.89
C HIS A 8 -9.50 10.21 4.72
N ALA A 9 -9.11 8.94 4.71
CA ALA A 9 -8.39 8.33 3.61
C ALA A 9 -9.10 7.03 3.23
N GLN A 10 -9.44 6.88 1.94
CA GLN A 10 -10.10 5.69 1.41
C GLN A 10 -9.20 4.45 1.48
N LEU A 11 -7.89 4.64 1.42
CA LEU A 11 -6.87 3.60 1.55
C LEU A 11 -5.78 4.06 2.53
N MET A 12 -5.19 3.09 3.24
CA MET A 12 -4.13 3.34 4.21
C MET A 12 -2.96 2.39 4.00
N PHE A 13 -1.73 2.86 4.22
CA PHE A 13 -0.60 1.96 4.42
C PHE A 13 -0.69 1.40 5.84
N SER A 14 -1.05 0.13 5.97
CA SER A 14 -1.24 -0.54 7.27
C SER A 14 0.02 -1.22 7.78
N GLN A 15 0.95 -1.61 6.89
CA GLN A 15 2.21 -2.24 7.29
C GLN A 15 3.32 -1.98 6.26
N TYR A 16 4.54 -1.81 6.78
CA TYR A 16 5.78 -1.98 6.01
C TYR A 16 6.36 -3.36 6.28
N ILE A 17 6.63 -4.12 5.22
CA ILE A 17 7.20 -5.45 5.32
C ILE A 17 8.69 -5.35 5.06
N ASP A 18 9.49 -5.74 6.05
CA ASP A 18 10.95 -5.84 5.94
C ASP A 18 11.41 -7.28 6.19
N GLY A 19 11.29 -8.10 5.14
CA GLY A 19 11.72 -9.48 5.15
C GLY A 19 13.21 -9.66 4.84
N THR A 20 13.66 -10.90 4.93
CA THR A 20 15.03 -11.29 4.59
C THR A 20 15.30 -11.21 3.08
N SER A 21 16.54 -10.94 2.69
CA SER A 21 17.00 -10.95 1.28
C SER A 21 16.14 -10.10 0.33
N ASN A 22 16.06 -8.79 0.58
CA ASN A 22 15.33 -7.82 -0.25
C ASN A 22 13.82 -8.00 -0.37
N LYS A 23 13.21 -8.86 0.47
CA LYS A 23 11.76 -8.99 0.61
C LYS A 23 11.15 -7.76 1.30
N LYS A 24 11.10 -6.65 0.57
CA LYS A 24 10.51 -5.39 1.01
C LYS A 24 9.17 -5.16 0.33
N GLY A 25 8.17 -4.74 1.10
CA GLY A 25 6.81 -4.53 0.63
C GLY A 25 5.99 -3.60 1.51
N LEU A 26 4.78 -3.32 1.06
CA LEU A 26 3.78 -2.49 1.71
C LEU A 26 2.45 -3.24 1.71
N GLU A 27 1.76 -3.22 2.84
CA GLU A 27 0.36 -3.61 2.97
C GLU A 27 -0.51 -2.36 2.86
N ILE A 28 -1.52 -2.43 1.99
CA ILE A 28 -2.56 -1.45 1.82
C ILE A 28 -3.84 -2.02 2.41
N TYR A 29 -4.52 -1.25 3.23
CA TYR A 29 -5.79 -1.62 3.84
C TYR A 29 -6.90 -0.67 3.39
N ASN A 30 -8.08 -1.24 3.10
CA ASN A 30 -9.30 -0.51 2.85
C ASN A 30 -10.15 -0.45 4.15
N PRO A 31 -10.10 0.66 4.91
CA PRO A 31 -10.91 0.82 6.11
C PRO A 31 -12.39 1.09 5.82
N ASP A 32 -12.79 1.36 4.58
CA ASP A 32 -14.15 1.75 4.26
C ASP A 32 -15.10 0.56 4.19
N SER A 33 -16.41 0.84 4.15
CA SER A 33 -17.49 -0.14 3.98
C SER A 33 -17.72 -0.54 2.52
N LEU A 34 -17.01 0.07 1.57
CA LEU A 34 -17.18 -0.13 0.13
C LEU A 34 -15.94 -0.74 -0.51
N THR A 35 -16.13 -1.43 -1.64
CA THR A 35 -15.03 -1.90 -2.48
C THR A 35 -14.43 -0.72 -3.25
N VAL A 36 -13.10 -0.68 -3.33
CA VAL A 36 -12.36 0.32 -4.12
C VAL A 36 -11.68 -0.32 -5.32
N ASN A 37 -11.67 0.39 -6.44
CA ASN A 37 -10.89 0.01 -7.62
C ASN A 37 -9.43 0.47 -7.44
N LEU A 38 -8.50 -0.47 -7.38
CA LEU A 38 -7.08 -0.17 -7.19
C LEU A 38 -6.43 0.40 -8.45
N ALA A 39 -7.03 0.21 -9.64
CA ALA A 39 -6.48 0.78 -10.87
C ALA A 39 -6.48 2.33 -10.87
N ASP A 40 -7.23 2.96 -9.97
CA ASP A 40 -7.27 4.42 -9.79
C ASP A 40 -6.10 4.94 -8.93
N TYR A 41 -5.22 4.05 -8.45
CA TYR A 41 -4.16 4.36 -7.50
C TYR A 41 -2.78 3.86 -7.97
N GLU A 42 -1.75 4.63 -7.61
CA GLU A 42 -0.35 4.21 -7.74
C GLU A 42 0.43 4.52 -6.46
N ILE A 43 1.47 3.73 -6.19
CA ILE A 43 2.44 4.05 -5.14
C ILE A 43 3.68 4.65 -5.79
N GLN A 44 4.09 5.81 -5.29
CA GLN A 44 5.31 6.49 -5.69
C GLN A 44 6.34 6.38 -4.57
N GLN A 45 7.50 5.79 -4.87
CA GLN A 45 8.60 5.68 -3.92
C GLN A 45 9.65 6.76 -4.18
N PHE A 46 10.07 7.42 -3.11
CA PHE A 46 11.14 8.41 -3.09
C PHE A 46 12.22 7.91 -2.14
N THR A 47 13.41 7.61 -2.65
CA THR A 47 14.48 6.96 -1.87
C THR A 47 15.51 7.99 -1.42
N ASN A 48 16.00 7.86 -0.18
CA ASN A 48 17.07 8.69 0.38
C ASN A 48 16.80 10.21 0.31
N GLY A 49 15.54 10.62 0.52
CA GLY A 49 15.15 12.02 0.48
C GLY A 49 15.09 12.64 -0.92
N SER A 50 15.14 11.82 -1.98
CA SER A 50 14.96 12.29 -3.35
C SER A 50 13.61 12.99 -3.52
N THR A 51 13.57 14.08 -4.29
CA THR A 51 12.32 14.71 -4.74
C THR A 51 11.82 14.14 -6.07
N THR A 52 12.60 13.27 -6.71
CA THR A 52 12.23 12.54 -7.92
C THR A 52 11.80 11.11 -7.59
N LYS A 53 10.77 10.63 -8.30
CA LYS A 53 10.25 9.26 -8.13
C LYS A 53 11.35 8.25 -8.46
N SER A 54 11.74 7.44 -7.48
CA SER A 54 12.70 6.34 -7.67
C SER A 54 12.03 5.10 -8.28
N ALA A 55 10.75 4.89 -7.95
CA ALA A 55 9.92 3.83 -8.53
C ALA A 55 8.45 4.23 -8.47
N THR A 56 7.67 3.67 -9.40
CA THR A 56 6.21 3.78 -9.42
C THR A 56 5.63 2.39 -9.55
N PHE A 57 4.67 2.08 -8.68
CA PHE A 57 3.97 0.80 -8.68
C PHE A 57 2.50 1.04 -9.01
N GLN A 58 2.09 0.59 -10.19
CA GLN A 58 0.68 0.62 -10.60
C GLN A 58 -0.08 -0.48 -9.85
N LEU A 59 -1.13 -0.10 -9.13
CA LEU A 59 -2.00 -1.06 -8.47
C LEU A 59 -3.05 -1.55 -9.47
N LYS A 60 -3.59 -2.76 -9.24
CA LYS A 60 -4.54 -3.39 -10.15
C LYS A 60 -5.57 -4.18 -9.36
N GLY A 61 -6.74 -4.36 -9.96
CA GLY A 61 -7.86 -5.11 -9.37
C GLY A 61 -8.71 -4.24 -8.45
N SER A 62 -9.50 -4.89 -7.62
CA SER A 62 -10.41 -4.25 -6.66
C SER A 62 -10.13 -4.75 -5.25
N LEU A 63 -10.15 -3.84 -4.27
CA LEU A 63 -9.96 -4.17 -2.86
C LEU A 63 -11.29 -4.05 -2.12
N ALA A 64 -11.82 -5.19 -1.68
CA ALA A 64 -13.08 -5.25 -0.94
C ALA A 64 -13.01 -4.46 0.38
N SER A 65 -14.17 -4.19 0.96
CA SER A 65 -14.27 -3.60 2.30
C SER A 65 -13.50 -4.43 3.32
N LYS A 66 -12.74 -3.76 4.19
CA LYS A 66 -11.91 -4.37 5.25
C LYS A 66 -10.86 -5.36 4.75
N ALA A 67 -10.57 -5.39 3.45
CA ALA A 67 -9.56 -6.26 2.87
C ALA A 67 -8.19 -5.57 2.79
N LYS A 68 -7.17 -6.41 2.58
CA LYS A 68 -5.76 -6.02 2.48
C LYS A 68 -5.19 -6.37 1.11
N TYR A 69 -4.27 -5.54 0.63
CA TYR A 69 -3.56 -5.74 -0.62
C TYR A 69 -2.07 -5.53 -0.37
N ILE A 70 -1.25 -6.51 -0.75
CA ILE A 70 0.20 -6.46 -0.53
C ILE A 70 0.89 -6.22 -1.86
N ILE A 71 1.84 -5.29 -1.85
CA ILE A 71 2.73 -5.03 -2.98
C ILE A 71 4.16 -4.94 -2.51
N GLY A 72 5.06 -5.57 -3.24
CA GLY A 72 6.48 -5.60 -2.90
C GLY A 72 7.32 -6.03 -4.07
N ARG A 73 8.62 -6.14 -3.82
CA ARG A 73 9.55 -6.72 -4.81
C ARG A 73 9.14 -8.15 -5.16
N THR A 74 9.57 -8.62 -6.32
CA THR A 74 9.21 -9.94 -6.86
C THR A 74 9.46 -11.09 -5.87
N GLU A 75 10.49 -10.97 -5.02
CA GLU A 75 10.85 -11.95 -3.99
C GLU A 75 9.82 -12.06 -2.84
N LEU A 76 8.94 -11.07 -2.70
CA LEU A 76 7.87 -11.00 -1.71
C LEU A 76 6.54 -11.52 -2.27
N GLN A 77 6.30 -11.38 -3.58
CA GLN A 77 5.12 -11.96 -4.25
C GLN A 77 5.11 -13.49 -4.18
N ALA A 78 6.28 -14.15 -4.22
CA ALA A 78 6.39 -15.60 -4.05
C ALA A 78 6.06 -16.09 -2.63
N VAL A 79 6.15 -15.21 -1.63
CA VAL A 79 5.94 -15.55 -0.21
C VAL A 79 4.49 -15.29 0.25
N MET A 80 3.75 -14.43 -0.45
CA MET A 80 2.43 -13.95 0.01
C MET A 80 1.23 -14.65 -0.66
N MET A 81 1.44 -15.84 -1.25
CA MET A 81 0.37 -16.64 -1.87
C MET A 81 -0.49 -17.43 -0.84
N TRP A 82 -0.40 -17.10 0.45
CA TRP A 82 -1.04 -17.84 1.55
C TRP A 82 -1.54 -16.92 2.68
N VAL A 83 -2.36 -15.92 2.35
CA VAL A 83 -3.30 -15.32 3.31
C VAL A 83 -4.67 -15.25 2.67
#